data_AF-A0A7K0L4C6-F1
#
_entry.id   AF-A0A7K0L4C6-F1
#
_cell.length_a   1.000
_cell.length_b   1.000
_cell.length_c   1.000
_cell.angle_alpha   90.00
_cell.angle_beta   90.00
_cell.angle_gamma   90.00
#
_symmetry.space_group_name_H-M   'P 1'
#
loop_
_entity.id
_entity.type
_entity.pdbx_description
1 polymer ?
#
loop_
_entity_poly.entity_id
_entity_poly.type
_entity_poly.pdbx_seq_one_letter_code
_entity_poly.pdbx_strand_id
1 'polypeptide(L)'
;MSLPVDMSTTLGNAWFPTPIFTASGCASSGKELAQFFPLNQVGAIVTKSVMSKPRHGRPTPRMAETPSGMLNSIGLQGPGIDAFLANDVPWLIEQKARVIVSIAGETVEEYSTLARKLRSVSGISAVEVNISCPNVENRGLVFACDPESSRRVIDGVRKTIGGE
;
A
#
# COMPACT_ATOMS: atom_id res chain seq x y z
N MET A 1 20.22 14.58 -13.01
CA MET A 1 20.36 15.96 -12.51
C MET A 1 20.51 15.88 -11.01
N SER A 2 21.59 16.42 -10.43
CA SER A 2 21.67 16.54 -8.97
C SER A 2 20.75 17.67 -8.55
N LEU A 3 19.77 17.38 -7.68
CA LEU A 3 18.98 18.43 -7.04
C LEU A 3 19.93 19.33 -6.23
N PRO A 4 19.68 20.64 -6.14
CA PRO A 4 20.52 21.58 -5.38
C PRO A 4 20.51 21.32 -3.87
N VAL A 5 19.60 20.46 -3.41
CA VAL A 5 19.43 20.03 -2.01
C VAL A 5 19.42 18.51 -1.99
N ASP A 6 20.14 17.91 -1.03
CA ASP A 6 20.02 16.49 -0.75
C ASP A 6 18.65 16.22 -0.11
N MET A 7 17.79 15.57 -0.89
CA MET A 7 16.45 15.19 -0.46
C MET A 7 16.41 13.76 0.07
N SER A 8 17.54 13.04 0.15
CA SER A 8 17.52 11.65 0.59
C SER A 8 17.06 11.50 2.05
N THR A 9 16.42 10.38 2.35
CA THR A 9 15.90 10.08 3.69
C THR A 9 15.91 8.59 3.97
N THR A 10 15.99 8.22 5.24
CA THR A 10 15.83 6.83 5.70
C THR A 10 14.58 6.76 6.58
N LEU A 11 13.66 5.85 6.25
CA LEU A 11 12.48 5.55 7.05
C LEU A 11 12.55 4.10 7.52
N GLY A 12 12.60 3.89 8.83
CA GLY A 12 12.90 2.59 9.41
C GLY A 12 14.28 2.11 8.96
N ASN A 13 14.32 0.98 8.25
CA ASN A 13 15.53 0.38 7.69
C ASN A 13 15.68 0.60 6.16
N ALA A 14 14.82 1.40 5.54
CA ALA A 14 14.81 1.63 4.10
C ALA A 14 15.28 3.05 3.75
N TRP A 15 16.24 3.14 2.82
CA TRP A 15 16.75 4.41 2.28
C TRP A 15 16.03 4.78 0.98
N PHE A 16 15.71 6.07 0.83
CA PHE A 16 15.04 6.65 -0.32
C PHE A 16 15.80 7.89 -0.82
N PRO A 17 15.86 8.13 -2.15
CA PRO A 17 16.57 9.27 -2.73
C PRO A 17 15.82 10.61 -2.55
N THR A 18 14.54 10.56 -2.17
CA THR A 18 13.66 11.70 -1.93
C THR A 18 12.50 11.25 -1.03
N PRO A 19 11.90 12.11 -0.19
CA PRO A 19 10.72 11.77 0.62
C PRO A 19 9.41 11.78 -0.17
N ILE A 20 9.46 12.08 -1.47
CA ILE A 20 8.26 12.18 -2.31
C ILE A 20 7.84 10.78 -2.75
N PHE A 21 6.68 10.32 -2.28
CA PHE A 21 6.09 9.03 -2.63
C PHE A 21 4.71 9.22 -3.28
N THR A 22 4.24 8.23 -4.04
CA THR A 22 2.83 8.21 -4.44
C THR A 22 1.94 7.91 -3.23
N ALA A 23 0.72 8.45 -3.18
CA ALA A 23 -0.28 7.99 -2.22
C ALA A 23 -0.90 6.66 -2.70
N SER A 24 -1.16 5.73 -1.78
CA SER A 24 -1.82 4.46 -2.11
C SER A 24 -3.16 4.71 -2.80
N GLY A 25 -3.39 4.02 -3.92
CA GLY A 25 -4.62 4.14 -4.70
C GLY A 25 -4.66 5.30 -5.70
N CYS A 26 -3.70 6.24 -5.65
CA CYS A 26 -3.59 7.35 -6.62
C CYS A 26 -2.67 7.02 -7.81
N ALA A 27 -1.91 5.93 -7.72
CA ALA A 27 -0.94 5.51 -8.74
C ALA A 27 -1.10 4.03 -9.15
N SER A 28 -2.23 3.39 -8.82
CA SER A 28 -2.47 1.96 -9.11
C SER A 28 -1.28 1.09 -8.65
N SER A 29 -0.62 0.37 -9.57
CA SER A 29 0.65 -0.34 -9.39
C SER A 29 1.83 0.29 -10.16
N GLY A 30 1.71 1.56 -10.58
CA GLY A 30 2.78 2.35 -11.21
C GLY A 30 2.87 2.25 -12.74
N LYS A 31 2.24 1.25 -13.37
CA LYS A 31 2.26 1.05 -14.84
C LYS A 31 1.76 2.28 -15.59
N GLU A 32 0.69 2.88 -15.11
CA GLU A 32 0.08 4.06 -15.71
C GLU A 32 0.96 5.31 -15.52
N LEU A 33 1.82 5.38 -14.49
CA LEU A 33 2.74 6.51 -14.32
C LEU A 33 4.01 6.38 -15.14
N ALA A 34 4.45 5.15 -15.44
CA ALA A 34 5.71 4.89 -16.15
C ALA A 34 5.75 5.45 -17.58
N GLN A 35 4.58 5.74 -18.16
CA GLN A 35 4.48 6.42 -19.47
C GLN A 35 4.90 7.90 -19.41
N PHE A 36 4.92 8.51 -18.23
CA PHE A 36 5.25 9.93 -18.05
C PHE A 36 6.68 10.16 -17.55
N PHE A 37 7.19 9.28 -16.69
CA PHE A 37 8.56 9.35 -16.17
C PHE A 37 9.07 8.00 -15.65
N PRO A 38 10.39 7.78 -15.60
CA PRO A 38 10.97 6.58 -14.99
C PRO A 38 10.64 6.49 -13.49
N LEU A 39 10.03 5.38 -13.06
CA LEU A 39 9.54 5.21 -11.68
C LEU A 39 10.66 5.24 -10.61
N ASN A 40 11.93 5.08 -11.01
CA ASN A 40 13.07 5.18 -10.09
C ASN A 40 13.46 6.62 -9.73
N GLN A 41 12.81 7.63 -10.32
CA GLN A 41 13.03 9.05 -10.01
C GLN A 41 12.17 9.56 -8.85
N VAL A 42 11.08 8.86 -8.50
CA VAL A 42 10.30 9.14 -7.29
C VAL A 42 10.87 8.33 -6.12
N GLY A 43 10.62 8.79 -4.89
CA GLY A 43 11.15 8.15 -3.69
C GLY A 43 10.68 6.71 -3.57
N ALA A 44 9.37 6.48 -3.74
CA ALA A 44 8.77 5.15 -3.78
C ALA A 44 7.39 5.18 -4.45
N ILE A 45 7.01 4.04 -5.01
CA ILE A 45 5.63 3.76 -5.40
C ILE A 45 4.96 3.05 -4.23
N VAL A 46 4.03 3.74 -3.56
CA VAL A 46 3.10 3.12 -2.62
C VAL A 46 1.96 2.54 -3.45
N THR A 47 1.90 1.21 -3.52
CA THR A 47 0.91 0.52 -4.34
C THR A 47 -0.48 0.70 -3.75
N LYS A 48 -1.52 0.56 -4.59
CA LYS A 48 -2.89 0.43 -4.09
C LYS A 48 -2.98 -0.68 -3.04
N SER A 49 -3.73 -0.43 -1.96
CA SER A 49 -3.96 -1.43 -0.92
C SER A 49 -4.47 -2.73 -1.50
N VAL A 50 -3.73 -3.82 -1.28
CA VAL A 50 -4.07 -5.17 -1.72
C VAL A 50 -4.71 -5.94 -0.58
N MET A 51 -5.75 -6.71 -0.91
CA MET A 51 -6.45 -7.59 0.03
C MET A 51 -6.15 -9.06 -0.30
N SER A 52 -6.53 -9.97 0.60
CA SER A 52 -6.28 -11.41 0.43
C SER A 52 -6.94 -11.99 -0.82
N LYS A 53 -8.14 -11.50 -1.16
CA LYS A 53 -8.93 -11.95 -2.32
C LYS A 53 -9.17 -10.82 -3.31
N PRO A 54 -9.40 -11.13 -4.60
CA PRO A 54 -9.80 -10.13 -5.59
C PRO A 54 -11.10 -9.41 -5.19
N ARG A 55 -11.22 -8.13 -5.56
CA ARG A 55 -12.42 -7.31 -5.35
C ARG A 55 -12.73 -6.46 -6.57
N HIS A 56 -14.01 -6.37 -6.92
CA HIS A 56 -14.51 -5.51 -8.00
C HIS A 56 -14.67 -4.03 -7.59
N GLY A 57 -14.67 -3.72 -6.29
CA GLY A 57 -14.99 -2.40 -5.76
C GLY A 57 -16.50 -2.09 -5.72
N ARG A 58 -16.87 -0.90 -5.24
CA ARG A 58 -18.28 -0.44 -5.09
C ARG A 58 -18.88 0.02 -6.42
N PRO A 59 -20.16 -0.07 -6.75
CA PRO A 59 -20.70 0.40 -8.05
C PRO A 59 -20.36 1.86 -8.43
N THR A 60 -20.37 2.19 -9.73
CA THR A 60 -20.27 3.57 -10.21
C THR A 60 -21.58 4.34 -10.02
N PRO A 61 -21.54 5.67 -9.80
CA PRO A 61 -20.35 6.54 -9.74
C PRO A 61 -19.56 6.37 -8.42
N ARG A 62 -18.22 6.32 -8.53
CA ARG A 62 -17.30 6.12 -7.39
C ARG A 62 -16.45 7.37 -7.08
N MET A 63 -16.68 8.47 -7.79
CA MET A 63 -15.90 9.71 -7.66
C MET A 63 -16.79 10.92 -7.91
N ALA A 64 -16.51 12.02 -7.24
CA ALA A 64 -17.17 13.31 -7.44
C ALA A 64 -16.18 14.45 -7.16
N GLU A 65 -16.20 15.51 -7.96
CA GLU A 65 -15.38 16.71 -7.74
C GLU A 65 -15.93 17.55 -6.58
N THR A 66 -15.04 18.23 -5.86
CA THR A 66 -15.38 19.23 -4.85
C THR A 66 -14.49 20.46 -5.01
N PRO A 67 -14.85 21.64 -4.46
CA PRO A 67 -13.94 22.77 -4.42
C PRO A 67 -12.59 22.36 -3.80
N SER A 68 -11.51 22.54 -4.55
CA SER A 68 -10.14 22.18 -4.14
C SER A 68 -9.93 20.69 -3.80
N GLY A 69 -10.70 19.77 -4.39
CA GLY A 69 -10.51 18.34 -4.14
C GLY A 69 -11.48 17.42 -4.84
N MET A 70 -11.63 16.22 -4.30
CA MET A 70 -12.58 15.21 -4.78
C MET A 70 -12.97 14.23 -3.69
N LEU A 71 -14.15 13.64 -3.82
CA LEU A 71 -14.60 12.47 -3.08
C LEU A 71 -14.34 11.20 -3.89
N ASN A 72 -14.00 10.11 -3.20
CA ASN A 72 -13.91 8.79 -3.82
C ASN A 72 -14.55 7.70 -2.96
N SER A 73 -15.05 6.65 -3.61
CA SER A 73 -15.66 5.48 -3.00
C SER A 73 -15.32 4.22 -3.79
N ILE A 74 -14.02 3.97 -4.02
CA ILE A 74 -13.56 2.89 -4.91
C ILE A 74 -13.89 1.51 -4.35
N GLY A 75 -13.79 1.31 -3.04
CA GLY A 75 -14.06 0.03 -2.37
C GLY A 75 -12.95 -1.01 -2.54
N LEU A 76 -11.68 -0.58 -2.51
CA LEU A 76 -10.50 -1.46 -2.52
C LEU A 76 -10.47 -2.45 -3.70
N GLN A 77 -10.92 -2.00 -4.88
CA GLN A 77 -10.85 -2.81 -6.11
C GLN A 77 -9.41 -3.25 -6.39
N GLY A 78 -9.18 -4.53 -6.62
CA GLY A 78 -7.84 -5.05 -6.90
C GLY A 78 -7.83 -6.54 -7.21
N PRO A 79 -6.70 -7.06 -7.71
CA PRO A 79 -6.59 -8.45 -8.18
C PRO A 79 -6.42 -9.46 -7.05
N GLY A 80 -6.28 -9.01 -5.80
CA GLY A 80 -5.88 -9.84 -4.66
C GLY A 80 -4.37 -10.06 -4.61
N ILE A 81 -3.88 -10.51 -3.44
CA ILE A 81 -2.45 -10.59 -3.15
C ILE A 81 -1.68 -11.54 -4.09
N ASP A 82 -2.25 -12.69 -4.43
CA ASP A 82 -1.52 -13.70 -5.22
C ASP A 82 -1.23 -13.22 -6.65
N ALA A 83 -2.24 -12.66 -7.32
CA ALA A 83 -2.07 -12.09 -8.64
C ALA A 83 -1.20 -10.83 -8.64
N PHE A 84 -1.31 -10.00 -7.59
CA PHE A 84 -0.46 -8.82 -7.42
C PHE A 84 1.03 -9.20 -7.27
N LEU A 85 1.33 -10.20 -6.44
CA LEU A 85 2.69 -10.68 -6.23
C LEU A 85 3.28 -11.38 -7.45
N ALA A 86 2.44 -12.07 -8.24
CA ALA A 86 2.90 -12.75 -9.44
C ALA A 86 3.19 -11.79 -10.61
N ASN A 87 2.53 -10.62 -10.68
CA ASN A 87 2.54 -9.77 -11.87
C ASN A 87 3.04 -8.34 -11.62
N ASP A 88 2.52 -7.67 -10.60
CA ASP A 88 2.76 -6.23 -10.40
C ASP A 88 4.08 -5.95 -9.68
N VAL A 89 4.39 -6.71 -8.64
CA VAL A 89 5.65 -6.53 -7.88
C VAL A 89 6.89 -6.83 -8.75
N PRO A 90 6.98 -7.95 -9.49
CA PRO A 90 8.13 -8.21 -10.34
C PRO A 90 8.35 -7.13 -11.40
N TRP A 91 7.26 -6.64 -12.00
CA TRP A 91 7.31 -5.57 -12.98
C TRP A 91 7.84 -4.26 -12.38
N LEU A 92 7.36 -3.87 -11.18
CA LEU A 92 7.85 -2.69 -10.48
C LEU A 92 9.35 -2.76 -10.17
N ILE A 93 9.82 -3.94 -9.75
CA ILE A 93 11.25 -4.20 -9.48
C ILE A 93 12.06 -4.09 -10.78
N GLU A 94 11.56 -4.63 -11.90
CA GLU A 94 12.18 -4.49 -13.22
C GLU A 94 12.32 -3.02 -13.65
N GLN A 95 11.32 -2.19 -13.32
CA GLN A 95 11.37 -0.73 -13.53
C GLN A 95 12.32 0.00 -12.55
N LYS A 96 13.03 -0.73 -11.69
CA LYS A 96 13.92 -0.19 -10.65
C LYS A 96 13.19 0.75 -9.67
N ALA A 97 11.88 0.59 -9.53
CA ALA A 97 11.09 1.35 -8.57
C ALA A 97 11.40 0.86 -7.15
N ARG A 98 11.37 1.78 -6.19
CA ARG A 98 11.31 1.42 -4.76
C ARG A 98 9.84 1.20 -4.42
N VAL A 99 9.51 0.05 -3.85
CA VAL A 99 8.12 -0.39 -3.72
C VAL A 99 7.74 -0.41 -2.24
N ILE A 100 6.66 0.30 -1.90
CA ILE A 100 5.98 0.17 -0.62
C ILE A 100 4.65 -0.52 -0.90
N VAL A 101 4.45 -1.71 -0.32
CA VAL A 101 3.20 -2.45 -0.52
C VAL A 101 2.19 -2.05 0.53
N SER A 102 1.09 -1.45 0.10
CA SER A 102 -0.06 -1.17 0.96
C SER A 102 -0.92 -2.42 1.11
N ILE A 103 -1.27 -2.80 2.33
CA ILE A 103 -2.17 -3.93 2.63
C ILE A 103 -3.43 -3.46 3.36
N ALA A 104 -4.55 -4.10 3.05
CA ALA A 104 -5.84 -3.86 3.72
C ALA A 104 -6.52 -5.19 4.06
N GLY A 105 -7.22 -5.20 5.19
CA GLY A 105 -7.94 -6.37 5.71
C GLY A 105 -9.14 -5.96 6.54
N GLU A 106 -10.08 -6.88 6.69
CA GLU A 106 -11.29 -6.72 7.50
C GLU A 106 -11.10 -7.32 8.91
N THR A 107 -10.13 -8.22 9.10
CA THR A 107 -9.74 -8.81 10.39
C THR A 107 -8.22 -8.77 10.62
N VAL A 108 -7.78 -8.93 11.87
CA VAL A 108 -6.34 -8.97 12.23
C VAL A 108 -5.61 -10.13 11.53
N GLU A 109 -6.29 -11.27 11.39
CA GLU A 109 -5.79 -12.47 10.72
C GLU A 109 -5.57 -12.23 9.23
N GLU A 110 -6.43 -11.45 8.57
CA GLU A 110 -6.23 -11.08 7.17
C GLU A 110 -4.97 -10.23 6.99
N TYR A 111 -4.76 -9.22 7.84
CA TYR A 111 -3.52 -8.42 7.81
C TYR A 111 -2.29 -9.30 8.04
N SER A 112 -2.34 -10.21 9.01
CA SER A 112 -1.24 -11.14 9.30
C SER A 112 -0.99 -12.11 8.14
N THR A 113 -2.05 -12.56 7.46
CA THR A 113 -1.94 -13.43 6.28
C THR A 113 -1.26 -12.70 5.12
N LEU A 114 -1.65 -11.45 4.86
CA LEU A 114 -1.03 -10.60 3.84
C LEU A 114 0.45 -10.36 4.17
N ALA A 115 0.74 -9.96 5.40
CA ALA A 115 2.09 -9.76 5.91
C ALA A 115 2.98 -11.00 5.70
N ARG A 116 2.45 -12.21 5.95
CA ARG A 116 3.18 -13.47 5.74
C ARG A 116 3.54 -13.70 4.28
N LYS A 117 2.61 -13.42 3.36
CA LYS A 117 2.86 -13.54 1.92
C LYS A 117 3.90 -12.55 1.43
N LEU A 118 3.90 -11.33 1.99
CA LEU A 118 4.90 -10.30 1.65
C LEU A 118 6.29 -10.63 2.18
N ARG A 119 6.41 -11.29 3.34
CA ARG A 119 7.70 -11.64 3.95
C ARG A 119 8.63 -12.43 3.01
N SER A 120 8.06 -13.31 2.18
CA SER A 120 8.84 -14.12 1.24
C SER A 120 9.20 -13.41 -0.06
N VAL A 121 8.82 -12.14 -0.23
CA VAL A 121 8.99 -11.39 -1.47
C VAL A 121 10.15 -10.41 -1.33
N SER A 122 11.16 -10.54 -2.20
CA SER A 122 12.29 -9.62 -2.26
C SER A 122 11.93 -8.34 -3.03
N GLY A 123 12.70 -7.28 -2.83
CA GLY A 123 12.56 -6.01 -3.55
C GLY A 123 11.48 -5.05 -3.02
N ILE A 124 10.73 -5.46 -1.99
CA ILE A 124 9.83 -4.56 -1.26
C ILE A 124 10.65 -3.75 -0.25
N SER A 125 10.51 -2.42 -0.28
CA SER A 125 11.20 -1.50 0.62
C SER A 125 10.50 -1.35 1.97
N ALA A 126 9.17 -1.38 1.99
CA ALA A 126 8.37 -1.32 3.21
C ALA A 126 6.95 -1.87 3.00
N VAL A 127 6.23 -2.08 4.10
CA VAL A 127 4.80 -2.41 4.10
C VAL A 127 4.03 -1.27 4.76
N GLU A 128 3.00 -0.76 4.08
CA GLU A 128 2.04 0.19 4.62
C GLU A 128 0.80 -0.59 5.08
N VAL A 129 0.39 -0.42 6.34
CA VAL A 129 -0.78 -1.11 6.91
C VAL A 129 -1.96 -0.15 6.91
N ASN A 130 -2.86 -0.30 5.94
CA ASN A 130 -4.04 0.54 5.81
C ASN A 130 -5.15 0.13 6.79
N ILE A 131 -5.09 0.66 8.02
CA ILE A 131 -6.09 0.45 9.08
C ILE A 131 -7.30 1.39 9.00
N SER A 132 -7.48 2.12 7.88
CA SER A 132 -8.66 2.96 7.68
C SER A 132 -9.87 2.17 7.15
N CYS A 133 -9.75 0.86 7.00
CA CYS A 133 -10.81 -0.04 6.54
C CYS A 133 -11.80 -0.37 7.67
N PRO A 134 -13.09 -0.59 7.35
CA PRO A 134 -14.07 -1.01 8.35
C PRO A 134 -13.70 -2.39 8.92
N ASN A 135 -13.73 -2.53 10.25
CA ASN A 135 -13.51 -3.78 10.96
C ASN A 135 -14.82 -4.57 11.06
N VAL A 136 -14.89 -5.76 10.46
CA VAL A 136 -16.09 -6.61 10.55
C VAL A 136 -16.33 -7.15 11.97
N GLU A 137 -15.27 -7.34 12.76
CA GLU A 137 -15.36 -7.82 14.16
C GLU A 137 -15.94 -6.77 15.10
N ASN A 138 -15.83 -5.48 14.74
CA ASN A 138 -16.33 -4.37 15.54
C ASN A 138 -17.49 -3.62 14.84
N ARG A 139 -18.40 -4.36 14.21
CA ARG A 139 -19.62 -3.83 13.56
C ARG A 139 -19.36 -2.75 12.50
N GLY A 140 -18.20 -2.78 11.85
CA GLY A 140 -17.81 -1.83 10.82
C GLY A 140 -17.09 -0.57 11.33
N LEU A 141 -16.80 -0.46 12.63
CA LEU A 141 -15.92 0.59 13.15
C LEU A 141 -14.53 0.45 12.51
N VAL A 142 -13.95 1.56 12.07
CA VAL A 142 -12.62 1.56 11.45
C VAL A 142 -11.57 1.23 12.51
N PHE A 143 -10.60 0.36 12.19
CA PHE A 143 -9.53 -0.04 13.13
C PHE A 143 -8.80 1.17 13.73
N ALA A 144 -8.51 2.18 12.90
CA ALA A 144 -7.85 3.43 13.29
C ALA A 144 -8.61 4.25 14.35
N CYS A 145 -9.91 4.01 14.53
CA CYS A 145 -10.73 4.76 15.49
C CYS A 145 -10.72 4.14 16.90
N ASP A 146 -10.05 3.00 17.10
CA ASP A 146 -9.91 2.34 18.40
C ASP A 146 -8.43 1.97 18.66
N PRO A 147 -7.78 2.52 19.70
CA PRO A 147 -6.37 2.27 19.97
C PRO A 147 -6.02 0.79 20.15
N GLU A 148 -6.86 0.00 20.83
CA GLU A 148 -6.61 -1.42 21.04
C GLU A 148 -6.75 -2.23 19.75
N SER A 149 -7.75 -1.93 18.91
CA SER A 149 -7.89 -2.54 17.59
C SER A 149 -6.72 -2.17 16.66
N SER A 150 -6.29 -0.91 16.67
CA SER A 150 -5.11 -0.46 15.93
C SER A 150 -3.86 -1.23 16.37
N ARG A 151 -3.62 -1.31 17.68
CA ARG A 151 -2.48 -2.04 18.27
C ARG A 151 -2.49 -3.51 17.86
N ARG A 152 -3.64 -4.19 17.95
CA ARG A 152 -3.77 -5.61 17.58
C ARG A 152 -3.39 -5.87 16.11
N VAL A 153 -3.83 -5.02 15.18
CA VAL A 153 -3.45 -5.14 13.77
C VAL A 153 -1.94 -4.96 13.58
N ILE A 154 -1.38 -3.89 14.14
CA ILE A 154 0.05 -3.58 13.99
C ILE A 154 0.92 -4.66 14.64
N ASP A 155 0.57 -5.16 15.83
CA ASP A 155 1.26 -6.26 16.50
C ASP A 155 1.24 -7.54 15.66
N GLY A 156 0.08 -7.88 15.07
CA GLY A 156 -0.06 -9.05 14.20
C GLY A 156 0.82 -8.99 12.95
N VAL A 157 0.84 -7.82 12.27
CA VAL A 157 1.69 -7.58 11.12
C VAL A 157 3.17 -7.61 11.51
N ARG A 158 3.55 -6.90 12.59
CA ARG A 158 4.95 -6.78 13.02
C ARG A 158 5.55 -8.14 13.41
N LYS A 159 4.84 -8.95 14.21
CA LYS A 159 5.28 -10.32 14.56
C LYS A 159 5.50 -11.17 13.32
N THR A 160 4.62 -11.02 12.33
CA THR A 160 4.68 -11.81 11.09
C THR A 160 5.84 -11.40 10.18
N ILE A 161 6.11 -10.09 10.02
CA ILE A 161 7.18 -9.60 9.12
C ILE A 161 8.55 -9.61 9.80
N GLY A 162 8.62 -9.11 11.04
CA GLY A 162 9.85 -8.87 11.78
C GLY A 162 10.52 -10.15 12.31
N GLY A 163 9.78 -11.26 12.43
CA GLY A 163 10.33 -12.51 12.90
C GLY A 163 10.78 -12.45 14.36
N GLU A 164 9.88 -12.01 15.25
CA GLU A 164 9.98 -12.18 16.71
C GLU A 164 8.60 -12.58 17.28
#